data_AF-A0A0B8PMR6-F1
#
_entry.id   AF-A0A0B8PMR6-F1
#
_cell.length_a   1.000
_cell.length_b   1.000
_cell.length_c   1.000
_cell.angle_alpha   90.00
_cell.angle_beta   90.00
_cell.angle_gamma   90.00
#
_symmetry.space_group_name_H-M   'P 1'
#
loop_
_entity.id
_entity.type
_entity.pdbx_description
1 polymer ?
#
loop_
_entity_poly.entity_id
_entity_poly.type
_entity_poly.pdbx_seq_one_letter_code
_entity_poly.pdbx_strand_id
1 'polypeptide(L)'
;MSLDRHPLWRKPQHHLDVTESSQHVHWIELFYDLAHVVAIFMLGNFLSHHLTVSGFLIFAALFVVIWFAWFDLSLFNSLYVSTDMQHRYIMTSQIITIMVMSASIPHITDTSWPYFAIGYGINRAFIAFLYWRVRQVGDSEGELPRKLSRNFFCSAFLFLLSAFLPHPYSYLVFGLGLLILALLYALPRVGALECHRFVPRFGHMSERFALLLLIVAGEGFFKLVVTLSIKGIDNVVGDVLFNYVIGGAAIFVLCWMYFDFAGNGKPRNTDKKTLVQWVLAHLTLMLSA
;
A
#
# COMPACT_ATOMS: atom_id res chain seq x y z
N MET A 1 -20.01 18.05 -27.11
CA MET A 1 -19.82 16.85 -26.25
C MET A 1 -20.52 17.14 -24.94
N SER A 2 -21.50 16.34 -24.49
CA SER A 2 -22.13 16.58 -23.18
C SER A 2 -21.06 16.46 -22.08
N LEU A 3 -21.12 17.33 -21.07
CA LEU A 3 -20.15 17.33 -19.96
C LEU A 3 -20.08 15.96 -19.28
N ASP A 4 -21.18 15.20 -19.29
CA ASP A 4 -21.30 13.85 -18.72
C ASP A 4 -20.42 12.79 -19.40
N ARG A 5 -19.99 13.02 -20.66
CA ARG A 5 -19.07 12.11 -21.37
C ARG A 5 -17.60 12.46 -21.16
N HIS A 6 -17.30 13.59 -20.51
CA HIS A 6 -15.92 13.96 -20.23
C HIS A 6 -15.37 13.07 -19.09
N PRO A 7 -14.12 12.58 -19.17
CA PRO A 7 -13.53 11.70 -18.15
C PRO A 7 -13.63 12.24 -16.72
N LEU A 8 -13.57 13.56 -16.55
CA LEU A 8 -13.67 14.24 -15.25
C LEU A 8 -15.04 14.09 -14.53
N TRP A 9 -16.08 13.72 -15.26
CA TRP A 9 -17.45 13.62 -14.73
C TRP A 9 -18.05 12.21 -14.87
N ARG A 10 -17.27 11.25 -15.41
CA ARG A 10 -17.72 9.87 -15.58
C ARG A 10 -17.84 9.19 -14.23
N LYS A 11 -18.99 8.57 -13.98
CA LYS A 11 -19.26 7.78 -12.77
C LYS A 11 -18.29 6.59 -12.67
N PRO A 12 -17.92 6.16 -11.44
CA PRO A 12 -17.09 4.97 -11.28
C PRO A 12 -17.82 3.75 -11.82
N GLN A 13 -17.12 2.93 -12.59
CA GLN A 13 -17.64 1.68 -13.15
C GLN A 13 -16.71 0.52 -12.82
N HIS A 14 -17.28 -0.66 -12.57
CA HIS A 14 -16.46 -1.86 -12.44
C HIS A 14 -15.78 -2.15 -13.77
N HIS A 15 -14.51 -2.59 -13.76
CA HIS A 15 -13.76 -2.75 -15.01
C HIS A 15 -14.37 -3.78 -15.98
N LEU A 16 -15.07 -4.79 -15.45
CA LEU A 16 -15.83 -5.78 -16.24
C LEU A 16 -17.03 -5.18 -17.01
N ASP A 17 -17.52 -4.00 -16.60
CA ASP A 17 -18.65 -3.32 -17.22
C ASP A 17 -18.20 -2.32 -18.31
N VAL A 18 -16.90 -2.26 -18.61
CA VAL A 18 -16.31 -1.31 -19.58
C VAL A 18 -15.72 -2.08 -20.76
N THR A 19 -16.05 -1.65 -21.98
CA THR A 19 -15.60 -2.29 -23.23
C THR A 19 -14.09 -2.25 -23.47
N GLU A 20 -13.43 -1.17 -23.05
CA GLU A 20 -11.97 -1.04 -23.06
C GLU A 20 -11.49 -0.54 -21.68
N SER A 21 -10.91 -1.44 -20.89
CA SER A 21 -10.20 -1.07 -19.68
C SER A 21 -8.69 -1.18 -19.91
N SER A 22 -7.99 -0.05 -19.84
CA SER A 22 -6.52 -0.04 -19.89
C SER A 22 -5.98 -0.90 -18.75
N GLN A 23 -4.95 -1.69 -19.02
CA GLN A 23 -4.20 -2.40 -17.98
C GLN A 23 -3.12 -1.50 -17.35
N HIS A 24 -2.86 -0.32 -17.93
CA HIS A 24 -1.82 0.58 -17.48
C HIS A 24 -2.23 1.44 -16.29
N VAL A 25 -1.25 1.76 -15.46
CA VAL A 25 -1.39 2.61 -14.28
C VAL A 25 -1.64 4.06 -14.68
N HIS A 26 -2.59 4.72 -14.02
CA HIS A 26 -2.86 6.14 -14.26
C HIS A 26 -1.86 7.06 -13.54
N TRP A 27 -1.59 8.23 -14.10
CA TRP A 27 -0.66 9.23 -13.54
C TRP A 27 -0.96 9.62 -12.08
N ILE A 28 -2.24 9.67 -11.68
CA ILE A 28 -2.61 9.99 -10.30
C ILE A 28 -2.22 8.88 -9.32
N GLU A 29 -2.17 7.63 -9.78
CA GLU A 29 -1.72 6.49 -8.98
C GLU A 29 -0.20 6.53 -8.81
N LEU A 30 0.54 6.91 -9.86
CA LEU A 30 1.98 7.16 -9.77
C LEU A 30 2.29 8.34 -8.83
N PHE A 31 1.46 9.39 -8.85
CA PHE A 31 1.59 10.51 -7.91
C PHE A 31 1.34 10.06 -6.46
N TYR A 32 0.40 9.15 -6.24
CA TYR A 32 0.19 8.52 -4.92
C TYR A 32 1.39 7.67 -4.48
N ASP A 33 2.03 6.96 -5.41
CA ASP A 33 3.24 6.18 -5.12
C ASP A 33 4.41 7.07 -4.69
N LEU A 34 4.52 8.30 -5.23
CA LEU A 34 5.54 9.26 -4.79
C LEU A 34 5.44 9.58 -3.30
N ALA A 35 4.23 9.65 -2.74
CA ALA A 35 4.05 9.80 -1.30
C ALA A 35 4.49 8.55 -0.51
N HIS A 36 4.35 7.36 -1.11
CA HIS A 36 4.84 6.12 -0.52
C HIS A 36 6.36 6.03 -0.54
N VAL A 37 7.04 6.60 -1.54
CA VAL A 37 8.51 6.73 -1.53
C VAL A 37 8.98 7.39 -0.23
N VAL A 38 8.31 8.47 0.18
CA VAL A 38 8.63 9.17 1.44
C VAL A 38 8.38 8.26 2.65
N ALA A 39 7.26 7.54 2.68
CA ALA A 39 6.96 6.60 3.77
C ALA A 39 8.01 5.49 3.89
N ILE A 40 8.40 4.89 2.77
CA ILE A 40 9.44 3.85 2.71
C ILE A 40 10.80 4.40 3.13
N PHE A 41 11.16 5.61 2.69
CA PHE A 41 12.38 6.28 3.13
C PHE A 41 12.42 6.51 4.64
N MET A 42 11.31 6.96 5.23
CA MET A 42 11.21 7.17 6.68
C MET A 42 11.30 5.85 7.47
N LEU A 43 10.69 4.77 6.96
CA LEU A 43 10.82 3.43 7.54
C LEU A 43 12.26 2.92 7.47
N GLY A 44 12.92 3.11 6.32
CA GLY A 44 14.31 2.78 6.14
C GLY A 44 15.18 3.49 7.17
N ASN A 45 15.07 4.82 7.29
CA ASN A 45 15.84 5.59 8.28
C ASN A 45 15.59 5.10 9.72
N PHE A 46 14.34 4.80 10.06
CA PHE A 46 14.01 4.22 11.35
C PHE A 46 14.78 2.91 11.60
N LEU A 47 14.80 1.98 10.63
CA LEU A 47 15.52 0.72 10.77
C LEU A 47 17.03 0.91 10.89
N SER A 48 17.64 1.83 10.14
CA SER A 48 19.08 2.08 10.23
C SER A 48 19.54 2.64 11.58
N HIS A 49 18.64 3.33 12.31
CA HIS A 49 18.92 3.79 13.67
C HIS A 49 18.58 2.74 14.75
N HIS A 50 17.81 1.70 14.41
CA HIS A 50 17.33 0.69 15.36
C HIS A 50 17.67 -0.73 14.90
N LEU A 51 18.96 -1.03 14.76
CA LEU A 51 19.50 -2.35 14.36
C LEU A 51 19.41 -3.40 15.49
N THR A 52 18.20 -3.64 15.96
CA THR A 52 17.86 -4.62 17.00
C THR A 52 16.69 -5.48 16.53
N VAL A 53 16.48 -6.64 17.16
CA VAL A 53 15.33 -7.50 16.84
C VAL A 53 14.00 -6.74 17.05
N SER A 54 13.88 -5.98 18.14
CA SER A 54 12.71 -5.14 18.40
C SER A 54 12.52 -4.05 17.35
N GLY A 55 13.61 -3.37 16.96
CA GLY A 55 13.57 -2.35 15.90
C GLY A 55 13.12 -2.92 14.57
N PHE A 56 13.62 -4.10 14.20
CA PHE A 56 13.18 -4.83 13.01
C PHE A 56 11.69 -5.20 13.06
N LEU A 57 11.19 -5.71 14.19
CA LEU A 57 9.77 -6.06 14.34
C LEU A 57 8.86 -4.83 14.22
N ILE A 58 9.27 -3.68 14.78
CA ILE A 58 8.53 -2.42 14.63
C ILE A 58 8.55 -1.97 13.17
N PHE A 59 9.71 -1.96 12.52
CA PHE A 59 9.83 -1.65 11.09
C PHE A 59 8.91 -2.54 10.25
N ALA A 60 8.97 -3.86 10.44
CA ALA A 60 8.17 -4.81 9.69
C ALA A 60 6.66 -4.61 9.91
N ALA A 61 6.24 -4.35 11.15
CA ALA A 61 4.85 -4.05 11.45
C ALA A 61 4.37 -2.77 10.74
N LEU A 62 5.14 -1.69 10.81
CA LEU A 62 4.79 -0.42 10.16
C LEU A 62 4.83 -0.53 8.62
N PHE A 63 5.79 -1.28 8.07
CA PHE A 63 5.86 -1.59 6.65
C PHE A 63 4.59 -2.29 6.18
N VAL A 64 4.14 -3.33 6.89
CA VAL A 64 2.89 -4.04 6.57
C VAL A 64 1.69 -3.08 6.59
N VAL A 65 1.60 -2.16 7.56
CA VAL A 65 0.51 -1.18 7.64
C VAL A 65 0.51 -0.22 6.45
N ILE A 66 1.67 0.35 6.11
CA ILE A 66 1.83 1.26 4.96
C ILE A 66 1.56 0.51 3.65
N TRP A 67 2.02 -0.73 3.55
CA TRP A 67 1.79 -1.58 2.40
C TRP A 67 0.30 -1.89 2.22
N PHE A 68 -0.45 -2.20 3.29
CA PHE A 68 -1.91 -2.35 3.20
C PHE A 68 -2.60 -1.04 2.82
N ALA A 69 -2.07 0.11 3.26
CA ALA A 69 -2.59 1.41 2.83
C ALA A 69 -2.55 1.56 1.31
N TRP A 70 -1.40 1.22 0.74
CA TRP A 70 -1.15 1.21 -0.70
C TRP A 70 -1.95 0.13 -1.45
N PHE A 71 -2.00 -1.08 -0.91
CA PHE A 71 -2.64 -2.24 -1.53
C PHE A 71 -4.14 -1.99 -1.72
N ASP A 72 -4.83 -1.49 -0.70
CA ASP A 72 -6.27 -1.30 -0.77
C ASP A 72 -6.69 -0.25 -1.79
N LEU A 73 -5.90 0.83 -1.96
CA LEU A 73 -6.15 1.81 -3.02
C LEU A 73 -5.84 1.23 -4.41
N SER A 74 -4.72 0.52 -4.56
CA SER A 74 -4.34 -0.13 -5.81
C SER A 74 -5.39 -1.17 -6.23
N LEU A 75 -5.90 -1.93 -5.27
CA LEU A 75 -6.98 -2.89 -5.46
C LEU A 75 -8.29 -2.20 -5.87
N PHE A 76 -8.65 -1.09 -5.23
CA PHE A 76 -9.81 -0.29 -5.63
C PHE A 76 -9.68 0.18 -7.08
N ASN A 77 -8.56 0.78 -7.45
CA ASN A 77 -8.32 1.26 -8.81
C ASN A 77 -8.24 0.11 -9.82
N SER A 78 -7.82 -1.07 -9.40
CA SER A 78 -7.83 -2.26 -10.25
C SER A 78 -9.25 -2.77 -10.52
N LEU A 79 -10.14 -2.74 -9.51
CA LEU A 79 -11.54 -3.17 -9.60
C LEU A 79 -12.44 -2.13 -10.31
N TYR A 80 -12.20 -0.84 -10.06
CA TYR A 80 -13.06 0.24 -10.53
C TYR A 80 -12.29 1.25 -11.36
N VAL A 81 -12.81 1.54 -12.55
CA VAL A 81 -12.30 2.60 -13.42
C VAL A 81 -13.00 3.90 -13.05
N SER A 82 -12.26 4.82 -12.43
CA SER A 82 -12.74 6.14 -12.01
C SER A 82 -11.67 7.19 -12.27
N THR A 83 -11.99 8.23 -13.04
CA THR A 83 -11.05 9.34 -13.34
C THR A 83 -11.62 10.72 -13.02
N ASP A 84 -12.75 10.73 -12.32
CA ASP A 84 -13.53 11.91 -12.01
C ASP A 84 -12.91 12.77 -10.90
N MET A 85 -13.40 14.00 -10.76
CA MET A 85 -12.88 14.96 -9.80
C MET A 85 -12.96 14.45 -8.34
N GLN A 86 -14.05 13.80 -7.93
CA GLN A 86 -14.19 13.34 -6.55
C GLN A 86 -13.18 12.25 -6.22
N HIS A 87 -12.95 11.31 -7.14
CA HIS A 87 -11.91 10.29 -6.98
C HIS A 87 -10.52 10.93 -6.81
N ARG A 88 -10.19 11.94 -7.63
CA ARG A 88 -8.93 12.68 -7.52
C ARG A 88 -8.77 13.38 -6.16
N TYR A 89 -9.81 14.07 -5.67
CA TYR A 89 -9.77 14.72 -4.37
C TYR A 89 -9.55 13.72 -3.22
N ILE A 90 -10.19 12.55 -3.29
CA ILE A 90 -10.03 11.51 -2.28
C ILE A 90 -8.62 10.93 -2.33
N MET A 91 -8.08 10.63 -3.51
CA MET A 91 -6.69 10.17 -3.66
C MET A 91 -5.69 11.18 -3.11
N THR A 92 -5.83 12.46 -3.46
CA THR A 92 -5.00 13.53 -2.91
C THR A 92 -5.14 13.63 -1.38
N SER A 93 -6.34 13.41 -0.84
CA SER A 93 -6.53 13.39 0.61
C SER A 93 -5.85 12.19 1.27
N GLN A 94 -5.84 11.02 0.61
CA GLN A 94 -5.07 9.87 1.09
C GLN A 94 -3.56 10.12 1.04
N ILE A 95 -3.04 10.87 0.07
CA ILE A 95 -1.63 11.30 0.08
C ILE A 95 -1.29 12.06 1.36
N ILE A 96 -2.14 13.00 1.76
CA ILE A 96 -1.95 13.77 3.01
C ILE A 96 -1.91 12.84 4.22
N THR A 97 -2.79 11.83 4.28
CA THR A 97 -2.77 10.86 5.38
C THR A 97 -1.47 10.07 5.45
N ILE A 98 -0.91 9.69 4.30
CA ILE A 98 0.36 8.97 4.21
C ILE A 98 1.50 9.87 4.67
N MET A 99 1.50 11.15 4.28
CA MET A 99 2.50 12.12 4.77
C MET A 99 2.47 12.26 6.29
N VAL A 100 1.28 12.33 6.91
CA VAL A 100 1.14 12.38 8.38
C VAL A 100 1.67 11.10 9.03
N MET A 101 1.34 9.94 8.45
CA MET A 101 1.88 8.66 8.91
C MET A 101 3.41 8.65 8.80
N SER A 102 3.98 9.05 7.67
CA SER A 102 5.43 9.10 7.45
C SER A 102 6.15 10.01 8.43
N ALA A 103 5.61 11.20 8.68
CA ALA A 103 6.16 12.16 9.64
C ALA A 103 6.16 11.63 11.09
N SER A 104 5.29 10.67 11.39
CA SER A 104 5.17 10.09 12.74
C SER A 104 6.19 8.98 13.00
N ILE A 105 6.78 8.39 11.97
CA ILE A 105 7.66 7.20 12.06
C ILE A 105 8.89 7.41 12.96
N PRO A 106 9.65 8.53 12.89
CA PRO A 106 10.88 8.67 13.68
C PRO A 106 10.70 8.56 15.19
N HIS A 107 9.53 8.97 15.70
CA HIS A 107 9.20 8.99 17.13
C HIS A 107 7.98 8.11 17.44
N ILE A 108 7.80 7.03 16.66
CA ILE A 108 6.61 6.18 16.71
C ILE A 108 6.46 5.43 18.05
N THR A 109 7.57 5.13 18.71
CA THR A 109 7.59 4.47 20.03
C THR A 109 7.30 5.43 21.18
N ASP A 110 7.34 6.73 20.90
CA ASP A 110 7.29 7.78 21.91
C ASP A 110 5.93 8.51 21.80
N THR A 111 5.95 9.77 21.38
CA THR A 111 4.76 10.64 21.35
C THR A 111 3.99 10.58 20.03
N SER A 112 4.58 10.00 18.97
CA SER A 112 4.01 10.15 17.62
C SER A 112 3.02 9.04 17.22
N TRP A 113 2.87 7.99 18.03
CA TRP A 113 1.93 6.89 17.75
C TRP A 113 0.49 7.34 17.46
N PRO A 114 -0.13 8.25 18.25
CA PRO A 114 -1.51 8.68 17.99
C PRO A 114 -1.69 9.30 16.60
N TYR A 115 -0.72 10.08 16.12
CA TYR A 115 -0.78 10.70 14.80
C TYR A 115 -0.71 9.67 13.67
N PHE A 116 0.13 8.64 13.84
CA PHE A 116 0.19 7.51 12.91
C PHE A 116 -1.14 6.76 12.85
N ALA A 117 -1.71 6.42 14.00
CA ALA A 117 -2.98 5.71 14.10
C ALA A 117 -4.17 6.54 13.56
N ILE A 118 -4.20 7.85 13.84
CA ILE A 118 -5.20 8.77 13.28
C ILE A 118 -5.05 8.85 11.76
N GLY A 119 -3.83 9.05 11.26
CA GLY A 119 -3.54 9.12 9.83
C GLY A 119 -4.03 7.85 9.11
N TYR A 120 -3.71 6.67 9.66
CA TYR A 120 -4.18 5.41 9.11
C TYR A 120 -5.71 5.26 9.19
N GLY A 121 -6.33 5.59 10.32
CA GLY A 121 -7.78 5.56 10.48
C GLY A 121 -8.53 6.44 9.47
N ILE A 122 -8.04 7.67 9.24
CA ILE A 122 -8.58 8.57 8.21
C ILE A 122 -8.35 8.00 6.81
N ASN A 123 -7.18 7.41 6.54
CA ASN A 123 -6.90 6.75 5.27
C ASN A 123 -7.93 5.62 4.99
N ARG A 124 -8.24 4.81 6.01
CA ARG A 124 -9.30 3.79 5.93
C ARG A 124 -10.71 4.40 5.76
N ALA A 125 -10.98 5.56 6.33
CA ALA A 125 -12.26 6.25 6.10
C ALA A 125 -12.41 6.69 4.63
N PHE A 126 -11.33 7.19 4.01
CA PHE A 126 -11.33 7.57 2.60
C PHE A 126 -11.56 6.38 1.66
N ILE A 127 -10.91 5.23 1.92
CA ILE A 127 -11.15 4.03 1.10
C ILE A 127 -12.58 3.50 1.30
N ALA A 128 -13.12 3.57 2.53
CA ALA A 128 -14.52 3.25 2.80
C ALA A 128 -15.49 4.13 2.01
N PHE A 129 -15.18 5.43 1.91
CA PHE A 129 -15.96 6.40 1.16
C PHE A 129 -15.91 6.15 -0.36
N LEU A 130 -14.76 5.73 -0.91
CA LEU A 130 -14.65 5.33 -2.31
C LEU A 130 -15.58 4.16 -2.63
N TYR A 131 -15.55 3.09 -1.84
CA TYR A 131 -16.48 1.95 -2.02
C TYR A 131 -17.94 2.33 -1.77
N TRP A 132 -18.21 3.21 -0.80
CA TRP A 132 -19.56 3.72 -0.55
C TRP A 132 -20.10 4.48 -1.76
N ARG A 133 -19.28 5.34 -2.36
CA ARG A 133 -19.63 6.12 -3.55
C ARG A 133 -19.94 5.23 -4.74
N VAL A 134 -19.14 4.20 -4.98
CA VAL A 134 -19.41 3.19 -6.03
C VAL A 134 -20.78 2.57 -5.82
N ARG A 135 -21.14 2.22 -4.58
CA ARG A 135 -22.47 1.68 -4.25
C ARG A 135 -23.60 2.67 -4.57
N GLN A 136 -23.41 3.97 -4.34
CA GLN A 136 -24.46 4.96 -4.53
C GLN A 136 -24.65 5.38 -5.99
N VAL A 137 -23.56 5.42 -6.75
CA VAL A 137 -23.51 6.08 -8.06
C VAL A 137 -23.31 5.08 -9.21
N GLY A 138 -22.74 3.90 -8.92
CA GLY A 138 -22.43 2.88 -9.91
C GLY A 138 -23.63 1.97 -10.25
N ASP A 139 -23.61 1.43 -11.46
CA ASP A 139 -24.56 0.42 -11.96
C ASP A 139 -24.21 -1.02 -11.50
N SER A 140 -23.13 -1.15 -10.72
CA SER A 140 -22.58 -2.44 -10.32
C SER A 140 -23.44 -3.09 -9.24
N GLU A 141 -23.85 -4.35 -9.45
CA GLU A 141 -24.47 -5.21 -8.44
C GLU A 141 -23.79 -5.03 -7.07
N GLY A 142 -24.52 -4.42 -6.13
CA GLY A 142 -23.95 -3.64 -5.03
C GLY A 142 -23.39 -4.43 -3.85
N GLU A 143 -23.17 -5.74 -3.96
CA GLU A 143 -22.75 -6.57 -2.83
C GLU A 143 -21.28 -6.30 -2.43
N LEU A 144 -20.36 -6.35 -3.39
CA LEU A 144 -18.93 -6.12 -3.17
C LEU A 144 -18.64 -4.71 -2.58
N PRO A 145 -19.08 -3.61 -3.20
CA PRO A 145 -18.81 -2.27 -2.67
C PRO A 145 -19.52 -2.04 -1.32
N ARG A 146 -20.69 -2.66 -1.07
CA ARG A 146 -21.36 -2.60 0.22
C ARG A 146 -20.57 -3.30 1.33
N LYS A 147 -20.07 -4.51 1.08
CA LYS A 147 -19.26 -5.27 2.07
C LYS A 147 -17.97 -4.53 2.38
N LEU A 148 -17.22 -4.11 1.36
CA LEU A 148 -15.95 -3.41 1.53
C LEU A 148 -16.13 -2.05 2.22
N SER A 149 -17.11 -1.25 1.79
CA SER A 149 -17.44 0.02 2.45
C SER A 149 -17.72 -0.16 3.94
N ARG A 150 -18.59 -1.10 4.31
CA ARG A 150 -18.89 -1.39 5.72
C ARG A 150 -17.64 -1.81 6.49
N ASN A 151 -16.87 -2.77 5.95
CA ASN A 151 -15.70 -3.32 6.61
C ASN A 151 -14.63 -2.22 6.84
N PHE A 152 -14.39 -1.36 5.85
CA PHE A 152 -13.46 -0.24 5.99
C PHE A 152 -13.96 0.86 6.93
N PHE A 153 -15.26 1.16 6.98
CA PHE A 153 -15.80 2.11 7.98
C PHE A 153 -15.63 1.58 9.41
N CYS A 154 -15.94 0.30 9.65
CA CYS A 154 -15.71 -0.32 10.96
C CYS A 154 -14.22 -0.29 11.33
N SER A 155 -13.34 -0.58 10.37
CA SER A 155 -11.89 -0.56 10.59
C SER A 155 -11.37 0.85 10.84
N ALA A 156 -11.84 1.85 10.09
CA ALA A 156 -11.50 3.25 10.29
C ALA A 156 -11.84 3.71 11.71
N PHE A 157 -13.05 3.39 12.20
CA PHE A 157 -13.45 3.68 13.56
C PHE A 157 -12.54 3.02 14.59
N LEU A 158 -12.19 1.74 14.38
CA LEU A 158 -11.34 1.00 15.30
C LEU A 158 -9.90 1.54 15.35
N PHE A 159 -9.32 1.91 14.20
CA PHE A 159 -7.98 2.53 14.16
C PHE A 159 -7.97 3.93 14.78
N LEU A 160 -9.00 4.75 14.52
CA LEU A 160 -9.16 6.04 15.19
C LEU A 160 -9.28 5.87 16.70
N LEU A 161 -10.09 4.92 17.16
CA LEU A 161 -10.24 4.62 18.58
C LEU A 161 -8.90 4.21 19.20
N SER A 162 -8.12 3.37 18.50
CA SER A 162 -6.82 2.89 19.00
C SER A 162 -5.81 4.02 19.27
N ALA A 163 -5.94 5.16 18.58
CA ALA A 163 -5.05 6.31 18.74
C ALA A 163 -5.20 7.01 20.11
N PHE A 164 -6.38 6.91 20.71
CA PHE A 164 -6.71 7.60 21.98
C PHE A 164 -6.61 6.67 23.21
N LEU A 165 -6.25 5.41 23.02
CA LEU A 165 -6.07 4.47 24.11
C LEU A 165 -4.69 4.63 24.75
N PRO A 166 -4.54 4.38 26.07
CA PRO A 166 -3.24 4.34 26.71
C PRO A 166 -2.42 3.13 26.23
N HIS A 167 -1.10 3.28 26.20
CA HIS A 167 -0.19 2.16 25.96
C HIS A 167 -0.27 1.13 27.11
N PRO A 168 -0.23 -0.19 26.84
CA PRO A 168 0.00 -0.83 25.53
C PRO A 168 -1.28 -1.13 24.72
N TYR A 169 -2.46 -0.81 25.24
CA TYR A 169 -3.75 -1.16 24.61
C TYR A 169 -3.93 -0.54 23.22
N SER A 170 -3.38 0.65 22.99
CA SER A 170 -3.38 1.29 21.68
C SER A 170 -2.75 0.41 20.59
N TYR A 171 -1.56 -0.14 20.84
CA TYR A 171 -0.86 -1.04 19.92
C TYR A 171 -1.63 -2.35 19.72
N LEU A 172 -2.18 -2.91 20.80
CA LEU A 172 -2.93 -4.17 20.75
C LEU A 172 -4.20 -4.04 19.92
N VAL A 173 -5.00 -3.00 20.17
CA VAL A 173 -6.24 -2.75 19.42
C VAL A 173 -5.93 -2.45 17.96
N PHE A 174 -4.88 -1.69 17.67
CA PHE A 174 -4.44 -1.43 16.30
C PHE A 174 -4.03 -2.73 15.58
N GLY A 175 -3.18 -3.54 16.20
CA GLY A 175 -2.72 -4.82 15.63
C GLY A 175 -3.87 -5.80 15.40
N LEU A 176 -4.78 -5.94 16.37
CA LEU A 176 -6.00 -6.74 16.21
C LEU A 176 -6.89 -6.19 15.09
N GLY A 177 -6.99 -4.87 14.95
CA GLY A 177 -7.72 -4.23 13.86
C GLY A 177 -7.18 -4.61 12.49
N LEU A 178 -5.86 -4.60 12.33
CA LEU A 178 -5.20 -4.99 11.08
C LEU A 178 -5.46 -6.47 10.77
N LEU A 179 -5.37 -7.36 11.78
CA LEU A 179 -5.68 -8.78 11.62
C LEU A 179 -7.15 -9.01 11.25
N ILE A 180 -8.08 -8.33 11.92
CA ILE A 180 -9.51 -8.41 11.61
C ILE A 180 -9.77 -7.94 10.18
N LEU A 181 -9.19 -6.82 9.76
CA LEU A 181 -9.35 -6.31 8.40
C LEU A 181 -8.80 -7.29 7.35
N ALA A 182 -7.63 -7.90 7.59
CA ALA A 182 -7.08 -8.93 6.73
C ALA A 182 -7.98 -10.18 6.67
N LEU A 183 -8.51 -10.63 7.80
CA LEU A 183 -9.44 -11.76 7.86
C LEU A 183 -10.77 -11.45 7.16
N LEU A 184 -11.26 -10.21 7.21
CA LEU A 184 -12.48 -9.77 6.54
C LEU A 184 -12.39 -9.84 5.02
N TYR A 185 -11.22 -10.05 4.42
CA TYR A 185 -11.11 -10.42 3.01
C TYR A 185 -11.52 -11.88 2.76
N ALA A 186 -11.12 -12.81 3.63
CA ALA A 186 -11.24 -14.25 3.43
C ALA A 186 -12.40 -14.92 4.19
N LEU A 187 -12.94 -14.26 5.23
CA LEU A 187 -13.97 -14.84 6.10
C LEU A 187 -15.24 -15.25 5.34
N PRO A 188 -15.85 -16.40 5.68
CA PRO A 188 -17.09 -16.83 5.05
C PRO A 188 -18.24 -15.84 5.24
N ARG A 189 -19.09 -15.66 4.22
CA ARG A 189 -20.27 -14.76 4.12
C ARG A 189 -19.98 -13.27 4.15
N VAL A 190 -18.94 -12.85 4.87
CA VAL A 190 -18.54 -11.46 5.09
C VAL A 190 -17.43 -11.03 4.12
N GLY A 191 -16.65 -11.99 3.65
CA GLY A 191 -15.45 -11.85 2.83
C GLY A 191 -15.69 -11.17 1.49
N ALA A 192 -14.80 -10.25 1.13
CA ALA A 192 -14.78 -9.67 -0.21
C ALA A 192 -14.41 -10.72 -1.28
N LEU A 193 -13.56 -11.70 -0.94
CA LEU A 193 -13.12 -12.78 -1.84
C LEU A 193 -14.25 -13.75 -2.24
N GLU A 194 -15.42 -13.69 -1.59
CA GLU A 194 -16.60 -14.46 -1.99
C GLU A 194 -17.42 -13.81 -3.10
N CYS A 195 -17.22 -12.50 -3.31
CA CYS A 195 -18.00 -11.79 -4.30
C CYS A 195 -17.52 -12.20 -5.69
N HIS A 196 -18.44 -12.62 -6.58
CA HIS A 196 -18.10 -13.03 -7.94
C HIS A 196 -17.35 -11.93 -8.73
N ARG A 197 -17.66 -10.66 -8.43
CA ARG A 197 -17.00 -9.49 -9.01
C ARG A 197 -15.66 -9.12 -8.37
N PHE A 198 -15.17 -9.86 -7.36
CA PHE A 198 -13.81 -9.65 -6.83
C PHE A 198 -12.79 -10.25 -7.80
N VAL A 199 -12.58 -9.58 -8.93
CA VAL A 199 -11.62 -9.99 -9.95
C VAL A 199 -10.86 -8.74 -10.34
N PRO A 200 -9.72 -8.43 -9.70
CA PRO A 200 -8.90 -7.29 -10.07
C PRO A 200 -8.36 -7.44 -11.51
N ARG A 201 -8.05 -6.33 -12.16
CA ARG A 201 -7.23 -6.33 -13.39
C ARG A 201 -5.81 -6.77 -13.02
N PHE A 202 -5.54 -8.06 -13.18
CA PHE A 202 -4.27 -8.66 -12.73
C PHE A 202 -3.03 -8.07 -13.39
N GLY A 203 -3.13 -7.61 -14.65
CA GLY A 203 -2.03 -6.90 -15.32
C GLY A 203 -1.73 -5.55 -14.67
N HIS A 204 -2.77 -4.76 -14.38
CA HIS A 204 -2.65 -3.51 -13.63
C HIS A 204 -2.06 -3.75 -12.23
N MET A 205 -2.55 -4.74 -11.48
CA MET A 205 -2.01 -5.05 -10.15
C MET A 205 -0.56 -5.55 -10.18
N SER A 206 -0.17 -6.38 -11.16
CA SER A 206 1.22 -6.82 -11.28
C SER A 206 2.15 -5.65 -11.60
N GLU A 207 1.74 -4.74 -12.50
CA GLU A 207 2.47 -3.51 -12.81
C GLU A 207 2.63 -2.64 -11.55
N ARG A 208 1.56 -2.46 -10.77
CA ARG A 208 1.60 -1.75 -9.48
C ARG A 208 2.59 -2.40 -8.50
N PHE A 209 2.57 -3.71 -8.34
CA PHE A 209 3.52 -4.40 -7.46
C PHE A 209 4.97 -4.19 -7.92
N ALA A 210 5.23 -4.27 -9.23
CA ALA A 210 6.56 -4.01 -9.77
C ALA A 210 7.04 -2.58 -9.51
N LEU A 211 6.16 -1.59 -9.67
CA LEU A 211 6.47 -0.19 -9.35
C LEU A 211 6.76 0.03 -7.86
N LEU A 212 5.98 -0.60 -6.97
CA LEU A 212 6.24 -0.48 -5.53
C LEU A 212 7.56 -1.15 -5.14
N LEU A 213 7.88 -2.32 -5.70
CA LEU A 213 9.19 -2.94 -5.43
C LEU A 213 10.34 -2.05 -5.91
N LEU A 214 10.20 -1.41 -7.08
CA LEU A 214 11.20 -0.46 -7.58
C LEU A 214 11.43 0.68 -6.59
N ILE A 215 10.37 1.16 -5.93
CA ILE A 215 10.46 2.18 -4.88
C ILE A 215 11.21 1.66 -3.66
N VAL A 216 10.90 0.45 -3.20
CA VAL A 216 11.58 -0.17 -2.04
C VAL A 216 13.06 -0.39 -2.33
N ALA A 217 13.38 -0.98 -3.48
CA ALA A 217 14.77 -1.14 -3.92
C ALA A 217 15.49 0.21 -4.11
N GLY A 218 14.77 1.23 -4.56
CA GLY A 218 15.26 2.60 -4.70
C GLY A 218 15.73 3.21 -3.38
N GLU A 219 15.06 2.91 -2.26
CA GLU A 219 15.48 3.34 -0.92
C GLU A 219 16.85 2.75 -0.55
N GLY A 220 17.08 1.47 -0.85
CA GLY A 220 18.36 0.82 -0.65
C GLY A 220 19.49 1.50 -1.42
N PHE A 221 19.29 1.82 -2.72
CA PHE A 221 20.27 2.57 -3.50
C PHE A 221 20.52 3.97 -2.92
N PHE A 222 19.46 4.68 -2.51
CA PHE A 222 19.59 6.00 -1.92
C PHE A 222 20.45 5.97 -0.65
N LYS A 223 20.22 5.00 0.23
CA LYS A 223 21.01 4.82 1.45
C LYS A 223 22.46 4.48 1.20
N LEU A 224 22.75 3.62 0.22
CA LEU A 224 24.12 3.32 -0.16
C LEU A 224 24.86 4.62 -0.55
N VAL A 225 24.25 5.41 -1.43
CA VAL A 225 24.83 6.69 -1.90
C VAL A 225 24.99 7.70 -0.76
N VAL A 226 23.97 7.89 0.08
CA VAL A 226 24.05 8.84 1.21
C VAL A 226 25.12 8.41 2.21
N THR A 227 25.20 7.12 2.53
CA THR A 227 26.20 6.59 3.46
C THR A 227 27.61 6.82 2.93
N LEU A 228 27.85 6.55 1.64
CA LEU A 228 29.13 6.79 0.99
C LEU A 228 29.46 8.29 0.93
N SER A 229 28.47 9.12 0.64
CA SER A 229 28.62 10.58 0.60
C SER A 229 29.00 11.17 1.97
N ILE A 230 28.37 10.69 3.05
CA ILE A 230 28.70 11.13 4.42
C ILE A 230 30.11 10.67 4.82
N LYS A 231 30.52 9.47 4.39
CA LYS A 231 31.86 8.94 4.69
C LYS A 231 32.98 9.70 3.96
N GLY A 232 32.69 10.21 2.76
CA GLY A 232 33.68 10.77 1.84
C GLY A 232 34.37 9.68 1.04
N ILE A 233 34.28 9.72 -0.29
CA ILE A 233 34.81 8.70 -1.21
C ILE A 233 36.34 8.53 -1.05
N ASP A 234 37.03 9.62 -0.72
CA ASP A 234 38.46 9.69 -0.43
C ASP A 234 38.88 8.95 0.84
N ASN A 235 37.95 8.71 1.78
CA ASN A 235 38.21 8.11 3.09
C ASN A 235 37.72 6.65 3.19
N VAL A 236 37.36 6.03 2.06
CA VAL A 236 36.79 4.68 2.03
C VAL A 236 37.90 3.64 2.13
N VAL A 237 37.83 2.81 3.17
CA VAL A 237 38.70 1.64 3.37
C VAL A 237 38.14 0.44 2.58
N GLY A 238 38.99 -0.51 2.21
CA GLY A 238 38.63 -1.68 1.39
C GLY A 238 37.37 -2.43 1.87
N ASP A 239 37.21 -2.64 3.17
CA ASP A 239 36.05 -3.36 3.73
C ASP A 239 34.72 -2.61 3.51
N VAL A 240 34.74 -1.27 3.60
CA VAL A 240 33.56 -0.44 3.35
C VAL A 240 33.19 -0.47 1.88
N LEU A 241 34.19 -0.39 1.00
CA LEU A 241 33.97 -0.51 -0.45
C LEU A 241 33.41 -1.89 -0.82
N PHE A 242 33.94 -2.95 -0.22
CA PHE A 242 33.45 -4.31 -0.43
C PHE A 242 31.98 -4.46 -0.02
N ASN A 243 31.62 -4.02 1.18
CA ASN A 243 30.23 -4.05 1.65
C ASN A 243 29.29 -3.21 0.77
N TYR A 244 29.75 -2.05 0.31
CA TYR A 244 28.98 -1.20 -0.60
C TYR A 244 28.71 -1.90 -1.94
N VAL A 245 29.73 -2.53 -2.54
CA VAL A 245 29.61 -3.24 -3.82
C VAL A 245 28.72 -4.46 -3.68
N ILE A 246 28.88 -5.26 -2.63
CA ILE A 246 28.05 -6.45 -2.38
C ILE A 246 26.60 -6.05 -2.11
N GLY A 247 26.36 -5.03 -1.29
CA GLY A 247 25.02 -4.52 -1.01
C GLY A 247 24.33 -4.01 -2.28
N GLY A 248 25.03 -3.20 -3.09
CA GLY A 248 24.51 -2.72 -4.36
C GLY A 248 24.22 -3.86 -5.35
N ALA A 249 25.14 -4.81 -5.50
CA ALA A 249 24.97 -5.98 -6.35
C ALA A 249 23.79 -6.85 -5.92
N ALA A 250 23.58 -7.02 -4.60
CA ALA A 250 22.45 -7.76 -4.07
C ALA A 250 21.10 -7.12 -4.48
N ILE A 251 20.99 -5.78 -4.38
CA ILE A 251 19.78 -5.05 -4.82
C ILE A 251 19.58 -5.22 -6.33
N PHE A 252 20.64 -5.13 -7.15
CA PHE A 252 20.55 -5.36 -8.61
C PHE A 252 20.07 -6.77 -8.95
N VAL A 253 20.65 -7.80 -8.32
CA VAL A 253 20.28 -9.19 -8.55
C VAL A 253 18.84 -9.45 -8.11
N LEU A 254 18.42 -8.90 -6.97
CA LEU A 254 17.03 -8.97 -6.49
C LEU A 254 16.07 -8.35 -7.52
N CYS A 255 16.37 -7.14 -7.99
CA CYS A 255 15.57 -6.45 -9.00
C CYS A 255 15.46 -7.24 -10.30
N TRP A 256 16.57 -7.76 -10.82
CA TRP A 256 16.56 -8.59 -12.04
C TRP A 256 15.70 -9.83 -11.87
N MET A 257 15.95 -10.61 -10.82
CA MET A 257 15.17 -11.83 -10.55
C MET A 257 13.68 -11.50 -10.41
N TYR A 258 13.34 -10.41 -9.74
CA TYR A 258 11.95 -10.04 -9.61
C TYR A 258 11.33 -9.58 -10.93
N PHE A 259 11.93 -8.64 -11.66
CA PHE A 259 11.31 -8.09 -12.87
C PHE A 259 11.20 -9.12 -14.01
N ASP A 260 12.16 -10.03 -14.12
CA ASP A 260 12.16 -11.06 -15.17
C ASP A 260 11.18 -12.22 -14.85
N PHE A 261 11.05 -12.62 -13.57
CA PHE A 261 10.28 -13.82 -13.21
C PHE A 261 8.96 -13.56 -12.45
N ALA A 262 8.86 -12.47 -11.68
CA ALA A 262 7.74 -12.24 -10.76
C ALA A 262 6.91 -10.98 -11.08
N GLY A 263 7.55 -9.88 -11.52
CA GLY A 263 6.91 -8.56 -11.65
C GLY A 263 5.76 -8.51 -12.66
N ASN A 264 5.82 -9.32 -13.71
CA ASN A 264 4.73 -9.48 -14.68
C ASN A 264 3.86 -10.72 -14.41
N GLY A 265 4.11 -11.42 -13.30
CA GLY A 265 3.46 -12.66 -12.91
C GLY A 265 2.01 -12.42 -12.48
N LYS A 266 1.07 -12.97 -13.23
CA LYS A 266 -0.36 -13.00 -12.88
C LYS A 266 -0.67 -14.24 -12.04
N PRO A 267 -1.69 -14.20 -11.17
CA PRO A 267 -2.11 -15.40 -10.45
C PRO A 267 -2.57 -16.47 -11.45
N ARG A 268 -2.25 -17.74 -11.14
CA ARG A 268 -2.57 -18.88 -12.01
C ARG A 268 -4.06 -19.09 -12.23
N ASN A 269 -4.87 -18.76 -11.23
CA ASN A 269 -6.32 -18.85 -11.26
C ASN A 269 -6.93 -17.81 -10.30
N THR A 270 -8.25 -17.72 -10.30
CA THR A 270 -9.03 -16.80 -9.44
C THR A 270 -9.44 -17.44 -8.11
N ASP A 271 -8.84 -18.57 -7.73
CA ASP A 271 -9.15 -19.22 -6.45
C ASP A 271 -8.68 -18.34 -5.30
N LYS A 272 -9.50 -18.26 -4.25
CA LYS A 272 -9.23 -17.41 -3.07
C LYS A 272 -7.84 -17.66 -2.47
N LYS A 273 -7.43 -18.93 -2.37
CA LYS A 273 -6.13 -19.32 -1.82
C LYS A 273 -4.98 -18.81 -2.69
N THR A 274 -5.08 -18.97 -4.00
CA THR A 274 -4.07 -18.50 -4.96
C THR A 274 -3.93 -16.99 -4.92
N LEU A 275 -5.05 -16.26 -4.85
CA LEU A 275 -5.06 -14.80 -4.75
C LEU A 275 -4.38 -14.32 -3.47
N VAL A 276 -4.73 -14.89 -2.32
CA VAL A 276 -4.12 -14.55 -1.03
C VAL A 276 -2.62 -14.86 -1.04
N GLN A 277 -2.22 -16.03 -1.55
CA GLN A 277 -0.81 -16.40 -1.67
C GLN A 277 -0.04 -15.46 -2.58
N TRP A 278 -0.61 -15.09 -3.73
CA TRP A 278 0.01 -14.16 -4.67
C TRP A 278 0.24 -12.79 -4.03
N VAL A 279 -0.76 -12.25 -3.34
CA VAL A 279 -0.69 -10.96 -2.63
C VAL A 279 0.34 -11.00 -1.49
N LEU A 280 0.31 -12.03 -0.64
CA LEU A 280 1.22 -12.15 0.49
C LEU A 280 2.67 -12.46 0.09
N ALA A 281 2.87 -13.17 -1.03
CA ALA A 281 4.21 -13.41 -1.57
C ALA A 281 4.87 -12.09 -2.01
N HIS A 282 4.12 -11.21 -2.68
CA HIS A 282 4.60 -9.88 -3.04
C HIS A 282 4.95 -9.03 -1.81
N LEU A 283 4.08 -9.01 -0.80
CA LEU A 283 4.36 -8.34 0.47
C LEU A 283 5.66 -8.85 1.11
N THR A 284 5.84 -10.17 1.16
CA THR A 284 7.02 -10.80 1.78
C THR A 284 8.30 -10.46 1.01
N LEU A 285 8.26 -10.53 -0.32
CA LEU A 285 9.39 -10.16 -1.17
C LEU A 285 9.78 -8.69 -0.99
N MET A 286 8.80 -7.78 -0.93
CA MET A 286 9.06 -6.36 -0.71
C MET A 286 9.56 -6.06 0.70
N LEU A 287 9.12 -6.80 1.72
CA LEU A 287 9.64 -6.64 3.08
C LEU A 287 11.10 -7.12 3.20
N SER A 288 11.51 -8.08 2.36
CA SER A 288 12.88 -8.61 2.32
C SER A 288 13.84 -7.84 1.40
N ALA A 289 13.32 -6.89 0.62
CA ALA A 289 14.06 -6.07 -0.32
C ALA A 289 14.73 -4.89 0.40
#